data_AF-A0A1B4LIL1-F1
#
_entry.id   AF-A0A1B4LIL1-F1
#
_cell.length_a   1.000
_cell.length_b   1.000
_cell.length_c   1.000
_cell.angle_alpha   90.00
_cell.angle_beta   90.00
_cell.angle_gamma   90.00
#
_symmetry.space_group_name_H-M   'P 1'
#
loop_
_entity.id
_entity.type
_entity.pdbx_description
1 polymer ?
#
loop_
_entity_poly.entity_id
_entity_poly.type
_entity_poly.pdbx_seq_one_letter_code
_entity_poly.pdbx_strand_id
1 'polypeptide(L)'
;MPGRPFQTYADLIASAGLSVSEGVRTHIQQVAASYEQLDLDSLQIDCVFRWREARQAHFPEHAGDVRVSVAGGPNLHGTDLARIVFEIPEFFENQKEPFRIDSFYFHRVNNGRSTATSSRVHRNVLSFRLIQGVWRAGVFDYGDIGNIALEEAIRPAVVDRIRRTIGCFLLGYLPETRLLSVDELEQLNSSITPNMLDDADR
;
A
#
# COMPACT_ATOMS: atom_id res chain seq x y z
N MET A 1 -35.93 -21.53 25.35
CA MET A 1 -36.32 -20.15 25.03
C MET A 1 -35.58 -19.72 23.77
N PRO A 2 -36.25 -19.09 22.80
CA PRO A 2 -35.69 -18.70 21.51
C PRO A 2 -34.76 -17.48 21.64
N GLY A 3 -33.85 -17.34 20.67
CA GLY A 3 -32.68 -16.46 20.71
C GLY A 3 -32.98 -14.97 20.87
N ARG A 4 -32.06 -14.28 21.56
CA ARG A 4 -32.02 -12.82 21.56
C ARG A 4 -31.64 -12.33 20.15
N PRO A 5 -32.38 -11.39 19.57
CA PRO A 5 -32.04 -10.82 18.27
C PRO A 5 -30.77 -9.97 18.39
N PHE A 6 -30.04 -9.86 17.29
CA PHE A 6 -28.90 -8.96 17.11
C PHE A 6 -29.23 -7.56 17.66
N GLN A 7 -28.50 -7.11 18.69
CA GLN A 7 -28.52 -5.70 19.10
C GLN A 7 -27.95 -4.89 17.95
N THR A 8 -28.76 -4.01 17.36
CA THR A 8 -28.21 -3.06 16.40
C THR A 8 -27.30 -2.08 17.16
N TYR A 9 -26.26 -1.57 16.50
CA TYR A 9 -25.39 -0.55 17.10
C TYR A 9 -26.19 0.67 17.60
N ALA A 10 -27.27 1.00 16.90
CA ALA A 10 -28.19 2.07 17.30
C ALA A 10 -28.89 1.77 18.65
N ASP A 11 -29.32 0.54 18.90
CA ASP A 11 -29.96 0.14 20.17
C ASP A 11 -28.99 0.20 21.35
N LEU A 12 -27.73 -0.20 21.13
CA LEU A 12 -26.67 -0.13 22.13
C LEU A 12 -26.35 1.33 22.51
N ILE A 13 -26.15 2.19 21.52
CA ILE A 13 -25.87 3.62 21.70
C ILE A 13 -27.04 4.33 22.38
N ALA A 14 -28.27 4.05 21.96
CA ALA A 14 -29.47 4.60 22.59
C ALA A 14 -29.63 4.14 24.05
N SER A 15 -29.32 2.88 24.36
CA SER A 15 -29.37 2.36 25.74
C SER A 15 -28.32 2.99 26.67
N ALA A 16 -27.24 3.52 26.10
CA ALA A 16 -26.20 4.27 26.82
C ALA A 16 -26.55 5.77 26.96
N GLY A 17 -27.72 6.21 26.49
CA GLY A 17 -28.14 7.62 26.52
C GLY A 17 -27.40 8.51 25.53
N LEU A 18 -26.72 7.92 24.55
CA LEU A 18 -25.97 8.64 23.52
C LEU A 18 -26.80 8.74 22.24
N SER A 19 -26.63 9.83 21.51
CA SER A 19 -27.11 9.89 20.13
C SER A 19 -26.20 9.07 19.19
N VAL A 20 -26.73 8.59 18.07
CA VAL A 20 -25.93 7.87 17.04
C VAL A 20 -24.75 8.74 16.57
N SER A 21 -24.94 10.05 16.47
CA SER A 21 -23.89 11.00 16.09
C SER A 21 -22.79 11.14 17.16
N GLU A 22 -23.14 11.12 18.45
CA GLU A 22 -22.15 11.10 19.55
C GLU A 22 -21.41 9.77 19.66
N GLY A 23 -22.10 8.65 19.43
CA GLY A 23 -21.49 7.33 19.36
C GLY A 23 -20.45 7.26 18.24
N VAL A 24 -20.79 7.72 17.04
CA VAL A 24 -19.86 7.80 15.90
C VAL A 24 -18.68 8.74 16.21
N ARG A 25 -18.93 9.92 16.78
CA ARG A 25 -17.86 10.85 17.16
C ARG A 25 -16.88 10.24 18.16
N THR A 26 -17.40 9.62 19.22
CA THR A 26 -16.58 8.96 20.24
C THR A 26 -15.75 7.82 19.63
N HIS A 27 -16.37 7.02 18.75
CA HIS A 27 -15.65 5.96 18.04
C HIS A 27 -14.52 6.51 17.16
N ILE A 28 -14.77 7.56 16.38
CA ILE A 28 -13.74 8.22 15.56
C ILE A 28 -12.60 8.75 16.44
N GLN A 29 -12.92 9.38 17.58
CA GLN A 29 -11.90 9.88 18.52
C GLN A 29 -11.05 8.75 19.10
N GLN A 30 -11.67 7.62 19.46
CA GLN A 30 -10.94 6.43 19.93
C GLN A 30 -10.03 5.85 18.84
N VAL A 31 -10.52 5.74 17.60
CA VAL A 31 -9.72 5.24 16.48
C VAL A 31 -8.54 6.18 16.18
N ALA A 32 -8.77 7.50 16.21
CA ALA A 32 -7.71 8.49 16.01
C ALA A 32 -6.64 8.38 17.11
N ALA A 33 -7.04 8.31 18.38
CA ALA A 33 -6.13 8.14 19.50
C ALA A 33 -5.33 6.82 19.41
N SER A 34 -5.99 5.72 19.05
CA SER A 34 -5.32 4.43 18.82
C SER A 34 -4.32 4.50 17.66
N TYR A 35 -4.65 5.23 16.58
CA TYR A 35 -3.76 5.41 15.44
C TYR A 35 -2.50 6.21 15.82
N GLU A 36 -2.64 7.26 16.63
CA GLU A 36 -1.51 8.04 17.15
C GLU A 36 -0.58 7.20 18.04
N GLN A 37 -1.12 6.25 18.80
CA GLN A 37 -0.34 5.34 19.66
C GLN A 37 0.49 4.31 18.88
N LEU A 38 0.23 4.11 17.58
CA LEU A 38 1.00 3.16 16.77
C LEU A 38 2.41 3.66 16.41
N ASP A 39 2.68 4.96 16.59
CA ASP A 39 3.96 5.59 16.26
C ASP A 39 4.49 5.20 14.87
N LEU A 40 3.64 5.31 13.85
CA LEU A 40 3.97 4.90 12.47
C LEU A 40 5.10 5.73 11.84
N ASP A 41 5.41 6.88 12.41
CA ASP A 41 6.52 7.72 11.98
C ASP A 41 7.89 7.12 12.36
N SER A 42 7.93 6.25 13.37
CA SER A 42 9.12 5.47 13.73
C SER A 42 9.42 4.33 12.75
N LEU A 43 8.48 3.97 11.87
CA LEU A 43 8.70 2.94 10.85
C LEU A 43 9.79 3.39 9.87
N GLN A 44 10.85 2.58 9.78
CA GLN A 44 11.95 2.81 8.86
C GLN A 44 11.52 2.40 7.45
N ILE A 45 11.21 3.41 6.63
CA ILE A 45 10.89 3.26 5.21
C ILE A 45 11.92 4.06 4.43
N ASP A 46 12.73 3.36 3.63
CA ASP A 46 13.76 3.97 2.81
C ASP A 46 13.42 3.82 1.32
N CYS A 47 13.65 4.88 0.54
CA CYS A 47 13.46 4.89 -0.91
C CYS A 47 14.77 5.24 -1.60
N VAL A 48 15.34 4.30 -2.36
CA VAL A 48 16.55 4.49 -3.14
C VAL A 48 16.19 4.56 -4.61
N PHE A 49 16.48 5.69 -5.25
CA PHE A 49 16.26 5.91 -6.67
C PHE A 49 17.54 5.64 -7.47
N ARG A 50 17.40 4.98 -8.62
CA ARG A 50 18.47 4.74 -9.58
C ARG A 50 18.03 5.24 -10.95
N TRP A 51 18.55 6.37 -11.36
CA TRP A 51 18.21 7.00 -12.63
C TRP A 51 19.06 6.46 -13.76
N ARG A 52 18.47 6.34 -14.95
CA ARG A 52 19.19 5.96 -16.16
C ARG A 52 19.94 7.17 -16.72
N GLU A 53 21.19 6.97 -17.12
CA GLU A 53 22.00 8.03 -17.75
C GLU A 53 21.48 8.42 -19.14
N ALA A 54 20.91 7.45 -19.87
CA ALA A 54 20.32 7.65 -21.19
C ALA A 54 18.99 6.90 -21.31
N ARG A 55 18.01 7.54 -21.95
CA ARG A 55 16.73 6.93 -22.29
C ARG A 55 16.93 5.88 -23.37
N GLN A 56 16.41 4.67 -23.15
CA GLN A 56 16.50 3.59 -24.12
C GLN A 56 15.54 3.86 -25.28
N ALA A 57 15.96 3.57 -26.52
CA ALA A 57 15.14 3.79 -27.71
C ALA A 57 13.80 3.04 -27.69
N HIS A 58 13.75 1.88 -27.03
CA HIS A 58 12.56 1.02 -26.98
C HIS A 58 11.60 1.34 -25.83
N PHE A 59 12.06 2.06 -24.80
CA PHE A 59 11.25 2.50 -23.64
C PHE A 59 11.74 3.88 -23.19
N PRO A 60 11.54 4.92 -24.01
CA PRO A 60 12.05 6.26 -23.72
C PRO A 60 11.45 6.85 -22.44
N GLU A 61 10.25 6.44 -22.06
CA GLU A 61 9.58 6.85 -20.83
C GLU A 61 10.23 6.26 -19.56
N HIS A 62 10.99 5.16 -19.65
CA HIS A 62 11.60 4.55 -18.47
C HIS A 62 12.77 5.41 -17.98
N ALA A 63 12.50 6.24 -16.97
CA ALA A 63 13.45 7.19 -16.41
C ALA A 63 14.43 6.54 -15.43
N GLY A 64 13.98 5.55 -14.67
CA GLY A 64 14.78 4.90 -13.65
C GLY A 64 13.98 3.94 -12.80
N ASP A 65 14.57 3.56 -11.67
CA ASP A 65 14.05 2.53 -10.79
C ASP A 65 13.99 3.05 -9.36
N VAL A 66 13.05 2.56 -8.56
CA VAL A 66 12.97 2.82 -7.12
C VAL A 66 12.94 1.51 -6.36
N ARG A 67 13.81 1.41 -5.34
CA ARG A 67 13.79 0.36 -4.33
C ARG A 67 13.24 0.96 -3.04
N VAL A 68 12.19 0.35 -2.51
CA VAL A 68 11.57 0.75 -1.25
C VAL A 68 11.79 -0.37 -0.24
N SER A 69 12.46 -0.05 0.86
CA SER A 69 12.74 -1.00 1.94
C SER A 69 11.97 -0.60 3.19
N VAL A 70 11.29 -1.56 3.81
CA VAL A 70 10.49 -1.38 5.02
C VAL A 70 11.02 -2.32 6.08
N ALA A 71 11.59 -1.77 7.17
CA ALA A 71 11.91 -2.57 8.33
C ALA A 71 10.64 -2.80 9.15
N GLY A 72 10.45 -4.04 9.63
CA GLY A 72 9.40 -4.33 10.61
C GLY A 72 9.58 -3.50 11.88
N GLY A 73 8.47 -3.17 12.54
CA GLY A 73 8.46 -2.58 13.87
C GLY A 73 8.29 -3.64 14.97
N PRO A 74 8.37 -3.26 16.25
CA PRO A 74 8.16 -4.20 17.36
C PRO A 74 6.79 -4.89 17.31
N ASN A 75 5.80 -4.25 16.70
CA ASN A 75 4.43 -4.75 16.56
C ASN A 75 4.10 -5.28 15.15
N LEU A 76 5.11 -5.47 14.29
CA LEU A 76 4.89 -5.85 12.90
C LEU A 76 5.95 -6.85 12.43
N HIS A 77 5.59 -8.12 12.41
CA HIS A 77 6.48 -9.18 11.97
C HIS A 77 6.68 -9.14 10.44
N GLY A 78 7.85 -9.59 9.97
CA GLY A 78 8.16 -9.64 8.54
C GLY A 78 7.18 -10.50 7.73
N THR A 79 6.62 -11.55 8.35
CA THR A 79 5.57 -12.37 7.75
C THR A 79 4.27 -11.61 7.56
N ASP A 80 3.91 -10.70 8.47
CA ASP A 80 2.72 -9.86 8.33
C ASP A 80 2.90 -8.85 7.20
N LEU A 81 4.07 -8.19 7.16
CA LEU A 81 4.44 -7.28 6.07
C LEU A 81 4.37 -7.94 4.69
N ALA A 82 4.83 -9.19 4.58
CA ALA A 82 4.82 -9.93 3.32
C ALA A 82 3.40 -10.28 2.83
N ARG A 83 2.41 -10.33 3.74
CA ARG A 83 1.02 -10.66 3.44
C ARG A 83 0.18 -9.44 3.09
N ILE A 84 0.60 -8.24 3.47
CA ILE A 84 -0.12 -7.00 3.16
C ILE A 84 0.02 -6.68 1.68
N VAL A 85 -1.11 -6.46 1.02
CA VAL A 85 -1.20 -5.90 -0.33
C VAL A 85 -1.32 -4.39 -0.21
N PHE A 86 -0.37 -3.66 -0.77
CA PHE A 86 -0.35 -2.20 -0.84
C PHE A 86 -0.92 -1.71 -2.17
N GLU A 87 -1.41 -0.48 -2.20
CA GLU A 87 -1.75 0.22 -3.45
C GLU A 87 -0.58 1.06 -3.88
N ILE A 88 -0.31 1.09 -5.18
CA ILE A 88 0.64 2.02 -5.76
C ILE A 88 -0.01 3.41 -5.84
N PRO A 89 0.66 4.48 -5.35
CA PRO A 89 0.19 5.84 -5.54
C PRO A 89 -0.01 6.20 -7.01
N GLU A 90 -1.11 6.90 -7.31
CA GLU A 90 -1.39 7.43 -8.65
C GLU A 90 -1.08 8.93 -8.70
N PHE A 91 -0.42 9.37 -9.77
CA PHE A 91 -0.01 10.76 -9.95
C PHE A 91 -0.76 11.35 -11.14
N PHE A 92 -1.71 12.24 -10.88
CA PHE A 92 -2.52 12.86 -11.91
C PHE A 92 -2.53 14.38 -11.79
N GLU A 93 -2.34 15.05 -12.93
CA GLU A 93 -2.46 16.49 -13.09
C GLU A 93 -3.37 16.79 -14.27
N ASN A 94 -4.43 17.59 -14.08
CA ASN A 94 -5.38 17.94 -15.14
C ASN A 94 -5.92 16.74 -15.94
N GLN A 95 -6.25 15.64 -15.24
CA GLN A 95 -6.69 14.35 -15.80
C GLN A 95 -5.65 13.61 -16.67
N LYS A 96 -4.40 14.08 -16.70
CA LYS A 96 -3.27 13.38 -17.32
C LYS A 96 -2.40 12.74 -16.25
N GLU A 97 -1.78 11.62 -16.59
CA GLU A 97 -0.78 10.93 -15.77
C GLU A 97 0.59 11.38 -16.30
N PRO A 98 1.23 12.42 -15.71
CA PRO A 98 2.47 12.97 -16.25
C PRO A 98 3.66 12.02 -15.97
N PHE A 99 3.54 11.15 -14.99
CA PHE A 99 4.47 10.06 -14.70
C PHE A 99 3.76 8.96 -13.93
N ARG A 100 4.41 7.80 -13.83
CA ARG A 100 3.90 6.63 -13.12
C ARG A 100 5.03 5.86 -12.47
N ILE A 101 4.73 5.16 -11.37
CA ILE A 101 5.58 4.10 -10.85
C ILE A 101 4.84 2.76 -10.96
N ASP A 102 5.53 1.69 -11.33
CA ASP A 102 4.92 0.37 -11.51
C ASP A 102 5.85 -0.73 -11.00
N SER A 103 5.29 -1.80 -10.43
CA SER A 103 6.07 -2.90 -9.86
C SER A 103 6.80 -3.70 -10.94
N PHE A 104 8.09 -4.00 -10.74
CA PHE A 104 8.83 -4.84 -11.69
C PHE A 104 8.33 -6.27 -11.76
N TYR A 105 8.02 -6.83 -10.59
CA TYR A 105 7.40 -8.12 -10.50
C TYR A 105 5.91 -7.89 -10.64
N PHE A 106 5.37 -8.35 -11.76
CA PHE A 106 3.94 -8.32 -12.10
C PHE A 106 3.13 -8.90 -10.94
N HIS A 107 2.70 -8.05 -10.02
CA HIS A 107 1.72 -8.37 -8.98
C HIS A 107 0.56 -7.40 -9.13
N ARG A 108 -0.06 -7.39 -10.32
CA ARG A 108 -1.52 -7.35 -10.30
C ARG A 108 -1.90 -8.55 -9.44
N VAL A 109 -2.17 -8.33 -8.15
CA VAL A 109 -2.77 -9.36 -7.31
C VAL A 109 -4.13 -9.60 -7.95
N ASN A 110 -4.14 -10.52 -8.90
CA ASN A 110 -5.32 -10.96 -9.62
C ASN A 110 -5.93 -12.11 -8.81
N ASN A 111 -6.00 -11.99 -7.48
CA ASN A 111 -6.70 -13.00 -6.67
C ASN A 111 -8.23 -12.87 -6.80
N GLY A 112 -8.73 -11.99 -7.69
CA GLY A 112 -10.15 -11.72 -7.91
C GLY A 112 -10.83 -10.96 -6.77
N ARG A 113 -10.16 -10.77 -5.62
CA ARG A 113 -10.69 -10.09 -4.42
C ARG A 113 -10.08 -8.69 -4.21
N SER A 114 -8.84 -8.50 -4.63
CA SER A 114 -8.09 -7.23 -4.48
C SER A 114 -8.15 -6.34 -5.72
N THR A 115 -9.33 -6.12 -6.29
CA THR A 115 -9.52 -5.04 -7.28
C THR A 115 -9.88 -3.77 -6.51
N ALA A 116 -8.87 -3.00 -6.12
CA ALA A 116 -9.13 -1.61 -5.81
C ALA A 116 -9.41 -0.90 -7.14
N THR A 117 -10.56 -0.23 -7.28
CA THR A 117 -10.89 0.56 -8.47
C THR A 117 -10.32 1.95 -8.29
N SER A 118 -9.61 2.48 -9.29
CA SER A 118 -9.09 3.85 -9.18
C SER A 118 -10.27 4.81 -8.97
N SER A 119 -10.11 5.75 -8.04
CA SER A 119 -11.13 6.76 -7.76
C SER A 119 -11.32 7.75 -8.90
N ARG A 120 -10.46 7.70 -9.93
CA ARG A 120 -10.43 8.66 -11.04
C ARG A 120 -10.57 8.04 -12.42
N VAL A 121 -10.19 6.78 -12.59
CA VAL A 121 -10.29 6.06 -13.87
C VAL A 121 -10.89 4.67 -13.60
N HIS A 122 -11.79 4.17 -14.45
CA HIS A 122 -12.38 2.82 -14.30
C HIS A 122 -11.36 1.71 -14.65
N ARG A 123 -10.17 1.75 -14.04
CA ARG A 123 -9.10 0.76 -14.16
C ARG A 123 -8.73 0.23 -12.77
N ASN A 124 -8.29 -1.03 -12.71
CA ASN A 124 -7.78 -1.63 -11.48
C ASN A 124 -6.55 -0.81 -11.01
N VAL A 125 -6.56 -0.36 -9.76
CA VAL A 125 -5.40 0.22 -9.07
C VAL A 125 -4.30 -0.82 -9.07
N LEU A 126 -3.09 -0.39 -9.42
CA LEU A 126 -1.93 -1.27 -9.32
C LEU A 126 -1.63 -1.52 -7.85
N SER A 127 -1.41 -2.77 -7.49
CA SER A 127 -1.02 -3.17 -6.15
C SER A 127 0.39 -3.71 -6.12
N PHE A 128 0.97 -3.78 -4.93
CA PHE A 128 2.26 -4.40 -4.70
C PHE A 128 2.29 -5.12 -3.36
N ARG A 129 3.29 -6.00 -3.19
CA ARG A 129 3.62 -6.63 -1.91
C ARG A 129 5.10 -6.45 -1.64
N LEU A 130 5.47 -6.51 -0.38
CA LEU A 130 6.87 -6.55 0.02
C LEU A 130 7.38 -8.00 -0.04
N ILE A 131 8.54 -8.20 -0.64
CA ILE A 131 9.26 -9.47 -0.60
C ILE A 131 10.49 -9.24 0.26
N GLN A 132 10.55 -9.94 1.39
CA GLN A 132 11.61 -9.75 2.40
C GLN A 132 11.77 -8.27 2.82
N GLY A 133 10.64 -7.57 2.98
CA GLY A 133 10.62 -6.15 3.35
C GLY A 133 10.97 -5.18 2.21
N VAL A 134 11.11 -5.66 0.97
CA VAL A 134 11.51 -4.82 -0.18
C VAL A 134 10.44 -4.84 -1.27
N TRP A 135 10.18 -3.67 -1.84
CA TRP A 135 9.45 -3.47 -3.10
C TRP A 135 10.35 -2.81 -4.14
N ARG A 136 10.26 -3.25 -5.40
CA ARG A 136 10.98 -2.64 -6.52
C ARG A 136 10.02 -2.24 -7.61
N ALA A 137 10.20 -1.03 -8.11
CA ALA A 137 9.37 -0.46 -9.15
C ALA A 137 10.19 0.28 -10.20
N GLY A 138 9.69 0.31 -11.43
CA GLY A 138 10.14 1.21 -12.47
C GLY A 138 9.43 2.56 -12.36
N VAL A 139 10.15 3.63 -12.69
CA VAL A 139 9.66 4.99 -12.78
C VAL A 139 9.56 5.39 -14.25
N PHE A 140 8.36 5.77 -14.68
CA PHE A 140 8.04 6.13 -16.05
C PHE A 140 7.66 7.61 -16.13
N ASP A 141 8.43 8.41 -16.86
CA ASP A 141 8.24 9.85 -17.03
C ASP A 141 7.69 10.15 -18.43
N TYR A 142 6.42 10.57 -18.50
CA TYR A 142 5.75 10.92 -19.75
C TYR A 142 5.74 12.44 -20.00
N GLY A 143 6.01 13.22 -18.96
CA GLY A 143 5.89 14.68 -18.94
C GLY A 143 7.23 15.41 -18.94
N ASP A 144 8.35 14.70 -18.93
CA ASP A 144 9.71 15.24 -18.80
C ASP A 144 9.87 16.08 -17.53
N ILE A 145 9.34 15.58 -16.43
CA ILE A 145 9.26 16.27 -15.13
C ILE A 145 10.65 16.45 -14.51
N GLY A 146 11.55 15.51 -14.79
CA GLY A 146 12.91 15.50 -14.26
C GLY A 146 13.05 14.79 -12.91
N ASN A 147 14.23 14.20 -12.70
CA ASN A 147 14.49 13.24 -11.64
C ASN A 147 14.21 13.79 -10.22
N ILE A 148 14.64 15.02 -9.93
CA ILE A 148 14.46 15.63 -8.59
C ILE A 148 12.97 15.77 -8.24
N ALA A 149 12.19 16.33 -9.16
CA ALA A 149 10.75 16.51 -8.95
C ALA A 149 10.00 15.17 -8.87
N LEU A 150 10.46 14.15 -9.61
CA LEU A 150 9.95 12.78 -9.46
C LEU A 150 10.23 12.23 -8.07
N GLU A 151 11.45 12.37 -7.52
CA GLU A 151 11.75 11.91 -6.16
C GLU A 151 10.90 12.62 -5.10
N GLU A 152 10.78 13.94 -5.21
CA GLU A 152 10.00 14.78 -4.29
C GLU A 152 8.52 14.42 -4.31
N ALA A 153 7.97 13.98 -5.45
CA ALA A 153 6.59 13.53 -5.53
C ALA A 153 6.42 12.07 -5.08
N ILE A 154 7.30 11.16 -5.52
CA ILE A 154 7.17 9.71 -5.30
C ILE A 154 7.42 9.35 -3.84
N ARG A 155 8.52 9.84 -3.25
CA ARG A 155 8.97 9.44 -1.92
C ARG A 155 7.90 9.67 -0.83
N PRO A 156 7.36 10.89 -0.64
CA PRO A 156 6.35 11.10 0.39
C PRO A 156 5.06 10.33 0.10
N ALA A 157 4.65 10.22 -1.17
CA ALA A 157 3.42 9.50 -1.53
C ALA A 157 3.51 8.00 -1.20
N VAL A 158 4.65 7.36 -1.48
CA VAL A 158 4.90 5.95 -1.15
C VAL A 158 4.99 5.74 0.36
N VAL A 159 5.73 6.58 1.06
CA VAL A 159 5.88 6.49 2.53
C VAL A 159 4.53 6.63 3.23
N ASP A 160 3.75 7.66 2.87
CA ASP A 160 2.42 7.90 3.41
C ASP A 160 1.48 6.70 3.14
N ARG A 161 1.51 6.16 1.93
CA ARG A 161 0.69 5.00 1.55
C ARG A 161 1.04 3.75 2.36
N ILE A 162 2.32 3.46 2.55
CA ILE A 162 2.79 2.31 3.33
C ILE A 162 2.37 2.48 4.80
N ARG A 163 2.64 3.65 5.41
CA ARG A 163 2.29 3.94 6.80
C ARG A 163 0.79 3.78 7.04
N ARG A 164 -0.05 4.39 6.21
CA ARG A 164 -1.51 4.29 6.35
C ARG A 164 -2.01 2.86 6.20
N THR A 165 -1.46 2.10 5.25
CA THR A 165 -1.86 0.70 5.05
C THR A 165 -1.49 -0.16 6.25
N ILE A 166 -0.27 0.01 6.79
CA ILE A 166 0.17 -0.67 8.02
C ILE A 166 -0.67 -0.24 9.22
N GLY A 167 -0.98 1.05 9.36
CA GLY A 167 -1.85 1.56 10.42
C GLY A 167 -3.23 0.90 10.39
N CYS A 168 -3.86 0.84 9.21
CA CYS A 168 -5.12 0.13 9.03
C CYS A 168 -5.01 -1.37 9.37
N PHE A 169 -3.88 -2.01 9.02
CA PHE A 169 -3.64 -3.41 9.37
C PHE A 169 -3.55 -3.62 10.88
N LEU A 170 -2.73 -2.82 11.58
CA LEU A 170 -2.53 -2.92 13.03
C LEU A 170 -3.81 -2.63 13.83
N LEU A 171 -4.70 -1.79 13.30
CA LEU A 171 -6.02 -1.52 13.91
C LEU A 171 -7.10 -2.53 13.52
N GLY A 172 -6.82 -3.50 12.65
CA GLY A 172 -7.80 -4.47 12.17
C GLY A 172 -8.84 -3.90 11.19
N TYR A 173 -8.58 -2.73 10.60
CA TYR A 173 -9.45 -2.08 9.61
C TYR A 173 -9.06 -2.36 8.17
N LEU A 174 -7.90 -2.97 7.92
CA LEU A 174 -7.49 -3.34 6.56
C LEU A 174 -8.41 -4.45 6.04
N PRO A 175 -9.09 -4.28 4.88
CA PRO A 175 -9.99 -5.31 4.35
C PRO A 175 -9.27 -6.65 4.12
N GLU A 176 -9.95 -7.77 4.36
CA GLU A 176 -9.40 -9.11 4.13
C GLU A 176 -8.90 -9.32 2.69
N THR A 177 -9.51 -8.62 1.73
CA THR A 177 -9.07 -8.66 0.32
C THR A 177 -7.67 -8.11 0.11
N ARG A 178 -7.13 -7.36 1.08
CA ARG A 178 -5.79 -6.78 1.07
C ARG A 178 -4.80 -7.59 1.91
N LEU A 179 -5.20 -8.77 2.36
CA LEU A 179 -4.40 -9.69 3.16
C LEU A 179 -4.31 -11.03 2.46
N LEU A 180 -3.10 -11.43 2.10
CA LEU A 180 -2.84 -12.77 1.58
C LEU A 180 -2.95 -13.80 2.71
N SER A 181 -3.54 -14.95 2.43
CA SER A 181 -3.34 -16.15 3.25
C SER A 181 -1.89 -16.64 3.16
N VAL A 182 -1.51 -17.53 4.08
CA VAL A 182 -0.18 -18.15 4.08
C VAL A 182 0.02 -18.94 2.78
N ASP A 183 -0.98 -19.72 2.37
CA ASP A 183 -0.93 -20.52 1.14
C ASP A 183 -0.77 -19.64 -0.12
N GLU A 184 -1.50 -18.51 -0.20
CA GLU A 184 -1.34 -17.54 -1.30
C GLU A 184 0.08 -16.94 -1.31
N LEU A 185 0.63 -16.63 -0.13
CA LEU A 185 1.99 -16.10 -0.03
C LEU A 185 3.04 -17.11 -0.50
N GLU A 186 2.90 -18.39 -0.15
CA GLU A 186 3.79 -19.47 -0.60
C GLU A 186 3.70 -19.71 -2.11
N GLN A 187 2.48 -19.71 -2.68
CA GLN A 187 2.28 -19.81 -4.13
C GLN A 187 2.91 -18.64 -4.88
N LEU A 188 2.76 -17.42 -4.36
CA LEU A 188 3.40 -16.25 -4.94
C LEU A 188 4.93 -16.36 -4.82
N ASN A 189 5.47 -16.68 -3.65
CA ASN A 189 6.93 -16.79 -3.49
C ASN A 189 7.52 -17.89 -4.41
N SER A 190 6.89 -19.05 -4.51
CA SER A 190 7.40 -20.13 -5.39
C SER A 190 7.42 -19.78 -6.88
N SER A 191 6.53 -18.89 -7.35
CA SER A 191 6.52 -18.42 -8.74
C SER A 191 7.47 -17.25 -9.01
N ILE A 192 7.78 -16.45 -8.00
CA ILE A 192 8.46 -15.15 -8.16
C ILE A 192 9.93 -15.23 -7.75
N THR A 193 10.22 -15.83 -6.59
CA THR A 193 11.57 -15.86 -6.01
C THR A 193 12.64 -16.47 -6.93
N PRO A 194 12.35 -17.50 -7.76
CA PRO A 194 13.34 -18.01 -8.73
C PRO A 194 13.77 -17.03 -9.82
N ASN A 195 12.96 -15.99 -10.08
CA ASN A 195 13.21 -14.98 -11.13
C ASN A 195 13.57 -13.61 -10.55
N MET A 196 13.73 -13.51 -9.23
CA MET A 196 14.22 -12.29 -8.61
C MET A 196 15.71 -12.18 -8.93
N LEU A 197 16.07 -11.17 -9.72
CA LEU A 197 17.46 -10.77 -9.88
C LEU A 197 17.99 -10.34 -8.51
N ASP A 198 18.91 -11.12 -7.96
CA ASP A 198 19.67 -10.73 -6.78
C ASP A 198 20.44 -9.44 -7.09
N ASP A 199 20.66 -8.62 -6.05
CA ASP A 199 21.32 -7.30 -6.11
C ASP A 199 22.75 -7.29 -6.69
N ALA A 200 23.25 -8.41 -7.22
CA ALA A 200 24.59 -8.57 -7.75
C ALA A 200 24.75 -8.18 -9.23
N ASP A 201 23.68 -8.10 -10.04
CA ASP A 201 23.82 -8.04 -11.51
C ASP A 201 23.25 -6.79 -12.21
N ARG A 202 22.96 -5.68 -11.51
CA ARG A 202 22.63 -4.38 -12.14
C ARG A 202 23.08 -3.14 -11.35
#